data_AF-A0A959EPK0-F1
#
_entry.id   AF-A0A959EPK0-F1
#
_cell.length_a   1.000
_cell.length_b   1.000
_cell.length_c   1.000
_cell.angle_alpha   90.00
_cell.angle_beta   90.00
_cell.angle_gamma   90.00
#
_symmetry.space_group_name_H-M   'P 1'
#
loop_
_entity.id
_entity.type
_entity.pdbx_description
1 polymer ?
#
loop_
_entity_poly.entity_id
_entity_poly.type
_entity_poly.pdbx_seq_one_letter_code
_entity_poly.pdbx_strand_id
1 'polypeptide(L)' 'MKIAIIGGGVSGLSLAYHLESQKIDFVLFEKEKQLGGNAHT' A
#
# COMPACT_ATOMS: atom_id res chain seq x y z
N MET A 1 -0.47 -17.04 -4.53
CA MET A 1 0.22 -15.98 -5.32
C MET A 1 0.74 -14.94 -4.33
N LYS A 2 1.95 -14.41 -4.51
CA LYS A 2 2.51 -13.40 -3.57
C LYS A 2 2.45 -12.03 -4.24
N ILE A 3 1.87 -11.04 -3.56
CA ILE A 3 1.71 -9.67 -4.06
C ILE A 3 2.62 -8.75 -3.25
N ALA A 4 3.41 -7.94 -3.95
CA ALA A 4 4.20 -6.87 -3.36
C ALA A 4 3.72 -5.52 -3.92
N ILE A 5 3.41 -4.58 -3.02
CA ILE A 5 3.05 -3.21 -3.37
C ILE A 5 4.25 -2.33 -3.06
N ILE A 6 4.76 -1.61 -4.06
CA ILE A 6 5.91 -0.70 -3.91
C ILE A 6 5.39 0.74 -3.94
N GLY A 7 5.50 1.43 -2.80
CA GLY A 7 4.98 2.77 -2.56
C GLY A 7 3.70 2.76 -1.72
N GLY A 8 3.75 3.41 -0.55
CA GLY A 8 2.67 3.65 0.39
C GLY A 8 1.98 5.01 0.19
N GLY A 9 1.97 5.53 -1.04
CA GLY A 9 1.17 6.70 -1.43
C GLY A 9 -0.31 6.38 -1.62
N VAL A 10 -1.09 7.37 -2.05
CA VAL A 10 -2.55 7.24 -2.24
C VAL A 10 -2.96 6.04 -3.13
N SER A 11 -2.23 5.80 -4.23
CA SER A 11 -2.50 4.69 -5.14
C SER A 11 -2.20 3.33 -4.52
N GLY A 12 -1.04 3.19 -3.88
CA GLY A 12 -0.62 1.94 -3.23
C GLY A 12 -1.51 1.57 -2.04
N LEU A 13 -1.89 2.55 -1.22
CA LEU A 13 -2.83 2.34 -0.11
C LEU A 13 -4.23 2.00 -0.60
N SER A 14 -4.69 2.62 -1.69
CA SER A 14 -5.98 2.26 -2.29
C SER A 14 -5.98 0.81 -2.78
N LEU A 15 -4.91 0.36 -3.44
CA LEU A 15 -4.77 -1.05 -3.83
C LEU A 15 -4.74 -1.98 -2.60
N ALA A 16 -3.95 -1.64 -1.59
CA ALA A 16 -3.84 -2.40 -0.35
C ALA A 16 -5.22 -2.60 0.31
N TYR A 17 -6.00 -1.52 0.40
CA TYR A 17 -7.37 -1.55 0.91
C TYR A 17 -8.29 -2.49 0.12
N HIS A 18 -8.23 -2.46 -1.21
CA HIS A 18 -9.04 -3.34 -2.05
C HIS A 18 -8.62 -4.81 -1.94
N LEU A 19 -7.32 -5.09 -1.82
CA LEU A 19 -6.81 -6.45 -1.63
C LEU A 19 -7.19 -7.02 -0.26
N GLU A 20 -7.09 -6.19 0.80
CA GLU A 20 -7.53 -6.56 2.15
C GLU A 20 -9.02 -6.89 2.17
N SER A 21 -9.86 -6.09 1.52
CA SER A 21 -11.31 -6.34 1.42
C SER A 21 -11.67 -7.69 0.78
N GLN A 22 -10.77 -8.21 -0.07
CA GLN A 22 -10.89 -9.50 -0.74
C GLN A 22 -10.16 -10.63 0.00
N LYS A 23 -9.56 -10.35 1.17
CA LYS A 23 -8.75 -11.27 1.98
C LYS A 23 -7.55 -11.84 1.21
N ILE A 24 -6.95 -11.02 0.35
CA ILE A 24 -5.76 -11.38 -0.42
C ILE A 24 -4.53 -10.85 0.31
N ASP A 25 -3.61 -11.74 0.68
CA ASP A 25 -2.36 -11.36 1.35
C ASP A 25 -1.42 -10.56 0.43
N PHE A 26 -0.81 -9.52 0.98
CA PHE A 26 0.19 -8.69 0.31
C PHE A 26 1.24 -8.18 1.30
N VAL A 27 2.36 -7.70 0.75
CA VAL A 27 3.37 -6.94 1.51
C VAL A 27 3.51 -5.56 0.87
N LEU A 28 3.38 -4.51 1.68
CA LEU A 28 3.56 -3.13 1.23
C LEU A 28 4.92 -2.61 1.69
N PHE A 29 5.68 -2.06 0.74
CA PHE A 29 6.98 -1.44 0.97
C PHE A 29 6.88 0.06 0.70
N GLU A 30 7.24 0.88 1.68
CA GLU A 30 7.42 2.32 1.53
C GLU A 30 8.87 2.65 1.89
N LYS A 31 9.50 3.53 1.10
CA LYS A 31 10.86 4.00 1.32
C LYS A 31 10.92 4.91 2.54
N GLU A 32 9.89 5.73 2.71
CA GLU A 32 9.80 6.68 3.81
C GLU A 32 9.30 6.03 5.10
N LYS A 33 9.54 6.69 6.24
CA LYS A 33 9.08 6.21 7.57
C LYS A 33 7.57 6.34 7.77
N GLN A 34 6.86 6.96 6.82
CA GLN A 34 5.45 7.29 6.92
C GLN A 34 4.73 7.00 5.62
N LEU A 35 3.44 6.69 5.75
CA LEU A 35 2.54 6.47 4.63
C LEU A 35 1.96 7.80 4.14
N GLY A 36 1.32 7.77 2.97
CA GLY A 36 0.61 8.91 2.38
C GLY A 36 1.30 9.49 1.15
N GLY A 37 2.59 9.22 0.93
CA GLY A 37 3.35 9.78 -0.19
C GLY A 37 3.26 11.31 -0.19
N ASN A 38 2.79 11.90 -1.30
CA ASN A 38 2.63 13.36 -1.42
C ASN A 38 1.41 13.92 -0.64
N ALA A 39 0.52 13.07 -0.13
CA ALA A 39 -0.65 13.49 0.65
C ALA A 39 -0.34 13.65 2.15
N HIS A 40 0.89 14.04 2.47
CA HIS A 40 1.34 14.23 3.84
C HIS A 40 0.91 15.61 4.35
N THR A 41 0.39 15.66 5.58
CA THR A 41 -0.03 16.87 6.32
C THR A 41 0.71 16.99 7.63
#